data_AF-A0A2B8ASG2-F1
#
_entry.id   AF-A0A2B8ASG2-F1
#
_cell.length_a   1.000
_cell.length_b   1.000
_cell.length_c   1.000
_cell.angle_alpha   90.00
_cell.angle_beta   90.00
_cell.angle_gamma   90.00
#
_symmetry.space_group_name_H-M   'P 1'
#
loop_
_entity.id
_entity.type
_entity.pdbx_description
1 polymer ?
#
loop_
_entity_poly.entity_id
_entity_poly.type
_entity_poly.pdbx_seq_one_letter_code
_entity_poly.pdbx_strand_id
1 'polypeptide(L)'
;MRALCHAHGGFLTRVLIALSAAVLLITMPFAGESSAHGSAIDPASRNYGCLERWGDDHQNPAMEQEDPMCWQAWQADPNAMWNWNGLYRENVGGNHRAAVPDGQLCSAGLTQNGRYAAMDTVGDWVAKDIANDFTVKVHDAAQHGADYFLVYVTKQGFDPTTEELGWDDLELVRETGAYAPGEGTPEDDPELGGVTVSIDASAEGRTGRHIVYTIWQAAHLDQPYYLCSDVNFTG
;
A
#
# COMPACT_ATOMS: atom_id res chain seq x y z
N MET A 1 -8.29 -33.14 73.55
CA MET A 1 -9.10 -32.38 72.55
C MET A 1 -8.53 -30.98 72.40
N ARG A 2 -7.81 -30.69 71.31
CA ARG A 2 -7.57 -29.33 70.81
C ARG A 2 -7.43 -29.41 69.29
N ALA A 3 -8.08 -28.47 68.63
CA ALA A 3 -8.58 -28.55 67.27
C ALA A 3 -7.50 -28.38 66.19
N LEU A 4 -7.73 -29.03 65.05
CA LEU A 4 -7.12 -28.68 63.77
C LEU A 4 -7.52 -27.24 63.40
N CYS A 5 -6.55 -26.43 62.97
CA CYS A 5 -6.83 -25.20 62.24
C CYS A 5 -6.25 -25.38 60.83
N HIS A 6 -7.15 -25.42 59.83
CA HIS A 6 -6.84 -25.64 58.43
C HIS A 6 -6.19 -24.41 57.78
N ALA A 7 -5.17 -24.67 56.96
CA ALA A 7 -4.50 -23.68 56.13
C ALA A 7 -5.41 -23.25 54.95
N HIS A 8 -6.18 -22.18 55.14
CA HIS A 8 -6.99 -21.54 54.09
C HIS A 8 -6.31 -20.33 53.42
N GLY A 9 -5.01 -20.12 53.63
CA GLY A 9 -4.31 -18.92 53.12
C GLY A 9 -3.89 -18.97 51.65
N GLY A 10 -3.64 -20.16 51.08
CA GLY A 10 -3.01 -20.27 49.75
C GLY A 10 -3.96 -20.17 48.55
N PHE A 11 -5.25 -20.45 48.74
CA PHE A 11 -6.22 -20.52 47.63
C PHE A 11 -6.70 -19.12 47.21
N LEU A 12 -6.92 -18.23 48.18
CA LEU A 12 -7.33 -16.84 47.93
C LEU A 12 -6.24 -16.03 47.20
N THR A 13 -4.97 -16.22 47.55
CA THR A 13 -3.84 -15.53 46.91
C THR A 13 -3.66 -15.94 45.45
N ARG A 14 -3.91 -17.22 45.11
CA ARG A 14 -3.82 -17.72 43.73
C ARG A 14 -4.97 -17.23 42.84
N VAL A 15 -6.16 -17.07 43.40
CA VAL A 15 -7.33 -16.53 42.68
C VAL A 15 -7.15 -15.03 42.39
N LEU A 16 -6.57 -14.26 43.32
CA LEU A 16 -6.30 -12.83 43.13
C LEU A 16 -5.25 -12.54 42.05
N ILE A 17 -4.23 -13.40 41.92
CA ILE A 17 -3.19 -13.28 40.87
C ILE A 17 -3.75 -13.65 39.48
N ALA A 18 -4.63 -14.64 39.39
CA ALA A 18 -5.27 -15.02 38.12
C ALA A 18 -6.25 -13.95 37.60
N LEU A 19 -6.99 -13.29 38.49
CA LEU A 19 -7.91 -12.20 38.14
C LEU A 19 -7.17 -10.93 37.69
N SER A 20 -5.99 -10.63 38.26
CA SER A 20 -5.21 -9.45 37.87
C SER A 20 -4.51 -9.61 36.51
N ALA A 21 -4.11 -10.83 36.13
CA ALA A 21 -3.61 -11.12 34.79
C ALA A 21 -4.71 -11.03 33.71
N ALA A 22 -5.92 -11.49 34.01
CA ALA A 22 -7.05 -11.44 33.08
C ALA A 22 -7.54 -10.00 32.81
N VAL A 23 -7.47 -9.11 33.80
CA VAL A 23 -7.87 -7.69 33.63
C VAL A 23 -6.81 -6.90 32.84
N LEU A 24 -5.52 -7.24 32.94
CA LEU A 24 -4.47 -6.58 32.15
C LEU A 24 -4.54 -6.89 30.65
N LEU A 25 -5.06 -8.07 30.28
CA LEU A 25 -5.24 -8.49 28.87
C LEU A 25 -6.38 -7.74 28.17
N ILE A 26 -7.34 -7.18 28.90
CA ILE A 26 -8.51 -6.47 28.34
C ILE A 26 -8.19 -4.98 28.07
N THR A 27 -7.06 -4.47 28.58
CA THR A 27 -6.66 -3.06 28.43
C THR A 27 -5.60 -2.83 27.36
N MET A 28 -5.36 -3.77 26.44
CA MET A 28 -4.67 -3.39 25.21
C MET A 28 -5.61 -2.46 24.44
N PRO A 29 -5.28 -1.17 24.26
CA PRO A 29 -6.02 -0.39 23.29
C PRO A 29 -5.92 -1.16 21.98
N PHE A 30 -7.07 -1.45 21.36
CA PHE A 30 -7.08 -1.71 19.93
C PHE A 30 -6.29 -0.56 19.32
N ALA A 31 -5.14 -0.87 18.71
CA ALA A 31 -4.39 0.14 17.97
C ALA A 31 -5.37 0.62 16.90
N GLY A 32 -5.89 1.85 17.07
CA GLY A 32 -6.66 2.49 16.02
C GLY A 32 -5.79 2.48 14.78
N GLU A 33 -6.41 2.19 13.63
CA GLU A 33 -5.74 2.31 12.35
C GLU A 33 -5.10 3.70 12.30
N SER A 34 -3.77 3.76 12.22
CA SER A 34 -3.09 5.03 12.06
C SER A 34 -3.41 5.56 10.66
N SER A 35 -4.50 6.32 10.58
CA SER A 35 -4.94 7.10 9.41
C SER A 35 -3.96 8.25 9.18
N ALA A 36 -2.80 7.91 8.63
CA ALA A 36 -1.69 8.84 8.47
C ALA A 36 -1.14 8.87 7.04
N HIS A 37 -1.68 8.07 6.11
CA HIS A 37 -1.05 7.86 4.80
C HIS A 37 -2.06 7.46 3.71
N GLY A 38 -1.60 7.21 2.49
CA GLY A 38 -2.45 6.99 1.31
C GLY A 38 -1.84 6.09 0.23
N SER A 39 -2.57 5.86 -0.86
CA SER A 39 -2.13 5.08 -2.01
C SER A 39 -2.95 5.40 -3.28
N ALA A 40 -2.52 4.89 -4.43
CA ALA A 40 -3.31 4.93 -5.65
C ALA A 40 -4.41 3.86 -5.56
N ILE A 41 -5.65 4.31 -5.62
CA ILE A 41 -6.85 3.46 -5.50
C ILE A 41 -7.51 3.19 -6.87
N ASP A 42 -7.23 4.02 -7.87
CA ASP A 42 -7.69 3.79 -9.24
C ASP A 42 -6.73 4.42 -10.28
N PRO A 43 -6.12 3.67 -11.22
CA PRO A 43 -5.99 2.21 -11.16
C PRO A 43 -5.28 1.80 -9.87
N ALA A 44 -5.81 0.78 -9.20
CA ALA A 44 -5.33 0.33 -7.91
C ALA A 44 -3.83 -0.04 -7.95
N SER A 45 -3.06 0.46 -6.98
CA SER A 45 -1.69 0.02 -6.79
C SER A 45 -1.61 -1.45 -6.42
N ARG A 46 -0.48 -2.12 -6.68
CA ARG A 46 -0.29 -3.57 -6.45
C ARG A 46 -0.78 -4.03 -5.08
N ASN A 47 -0.28 -3.42 -4.01
CA ASN A 47 -0.63 -3.82 -2.65
C ASN A 47 -2.06 -3.43 -2.26
N TYR A 48 -2.56 -2.26 -2.69
CA TYR A 48 -3.95 -1.87 -2.46
C TYR A 48 -4.93 -2.80 -3.19
N GLY A 49 -4.66 -3.13 -4.46
CA GLY A 49 -5.48 -4.06 -5.24
C GLY A 49 -5.47 -5.47 -4.66
N CYS A 50 -4.33 -5.95 -4.15
CA CYS A 50 -4.29 -7.23 -3.43
C CYS A 50 -5.10 -7.18 -2.13
N LEU A 51 -5.06 -6.07 -1.40
CA LEU A 51 -5.91 -5.88 -0.21
C LEU A 51 -7.38 -5.86 -0.57
N GLU A 52 -7.77 -5.09 -1.60
CA GLU A 52 -9.15 -4.94 -2.03
C GLU A 52 -9.75 -6.28 -2.45
N ARG A 53 -9.03 -7.07 -3.25
CA ARG A 53 -9.53 -8.34 -3.79
C ARG A 53 -9.48 -9.50 -2.80
N TRP A 54 -8.52 -9.49 -1.88
CA TRP A 54 -8.22 -10.67 -1.05
C TRP A 54 -8.14 -10.39 0.44
N GLY A 55 -8.30 -9.16 0.91
CA GLY A 55 -8.12 -8.83 2.33
C GLY A 55 -9.06 -9.62 3.25
N ASP A 56 -10.34 -9.70 2.89
CA ASP A 56 -11.35 -10.43 3.67
C ASP A 56 -11.19 -11.97 3.62
N ASP A 57 -10.37 -12.48 2.69
CA ASP A 57 -10.12 -13.92 2.49
C ASP A 57 -8.64 -14.23 2.15
N HIS A 58 -7.69 -13.55 2.81
CA HIS A 58 -6.27 -13.55 2.40
C HIS A 58 -5.55 -14.90 2.55
N GLN A 59 -6.20 -15.89 3.15
CA GLN A 59 -5.68 -17.27 3.31
C GLN A 59 -6.31 -18.25 2.32
N ASN A 60 -7.15 -17.79 1.40
CA ASN A 60 -7.83 -18.64 0.44
C ASN A 60 -6.81 -19.34 -0.48
N PRO A 61 -6.74 -20.69 -0.48
CA PRO A 61 -5.78 -21.42 -1.32
C PRO A 61 -6.08 -21.30 -2.83
N ALA A 62 -7.28 -20.87 -3.23
CA ALA A 62 -7.59 -20.61 -4.64
C ALA A 62 -6.78 -19.43 -5.20
N MET A 63 -6.36 -18.48 -4.35
CA MET A 63 -5.58 -17.31 -4.75
C MET A 63 -4.28 -17.69 -5.47
N GLU A 64 -3.65 -18.81 -5.11
CA GLU A 64 -2.44 -19.29 -5.81
C GLU A 64 -2.65 -19.47 -7.32
N GLN A 65 -3.84 -19.88 -7.73
CA GLN A 65 -4.18 -20.10 -9.14
C GLN A 65 -4.88 -18.89 -9.77
N GLU A 66 -5.71 -18.18 -9.01
CA GLU A 66 -6.53 -17.06 -9.51
C GLU A 66 -5.76 -15.74 -9.56
N ASP A 67 -4.87 -15.49 -8.61
CA ASP A 67 -4.06 -14.26 -8.49
C ASP A 67 -2.69 -14.60 -7.87
N PRO A 68 -1.82 -15.30 -8.62
CA PRO A 68 -0.55 -15.81 -8.10
C PRO A 68 0.38 -14.70 -7.58
N MET A 69 0.21 -13.47 -8.07
CA MET A 69 1.02 -12.33 -7.64
C MET A 69 0.57 -11.76 -6.30
N CYS A 70 -0.73 -11.67 -6.03
CA CYS A 70 -1.19 -11.40 -4.68
C CYS A 70 -0.90 -12.57 -3.74
N TRP A 71 -1.01 -13.83 -4.19
CA TRP A 71 -0.68 -14.99 -3.37
C TRP A 71 0.75 -14.91 -2.84
N GLN A 72 1.75 -14.75 -3.71
CA GLN A 72 3.14 -14.67 -3.24
C GLN A 72 3.38 -13.45 -2.34
N ALA A 73 2.69 -12.33 -2.57
CA ALA A 73 2.79 -11.15 -1.71
C ALA A 73 2.24 -11.42 -0.30
N TRP A 74 1.05 -12.02 -0.21
CA TRP A 74 0.44 -12.42 1.06
C TRP A 74 1.27 -13.48 1.81
N GLN A 75 1.90 -14.41 1.09
CA GLN A 75 2.81 -15.39 1.70
C GLN A 75 4.13 -14.76 2.18
N ALA A 76 4.63 -13.73 1.49
CA ALA A 76 5.89 -13.07 1.83
C ALA A 76 5.76 -12.17 3.07
N ASP A 77 4.80 -11.23 3.06
CA ASP A 77 4.48 -10.39 4.21
C ASP A 77 3.05 -9.81 4.08
N PRO A 78 2.07 -10.33 4.85
CA PRO A 78 0.71 -9.79 4.89
C PRO A 78 0.66 -8.29 5.21
N ASN A 79 1.66 -7.76 5.92
CA ASN A 79 1.70 -6.35 6.28
C ASN A 79 1.92 -5.44 5.08
N ALA A 80 2.41 -5.93 3.94
CA ALA A 80 2.49 -5.16 2.71
C ALA A 80 1.10 -4.72 2.22
N MET A 81 0.07 -5.54 2.46
CA MET A 81 -1.31 -5.26 2.12
C MET A 81 -2.04 -4.59 3.28
N TRP A 82 -1.87 -5.07 4.53
CA TRP A 82 -2.52 -4.41 5.68
C TRP A 82 -2.07 -2.96 5.88
N ASN A 83 -0.79 -2.67 5.61
CA ASN A 83 -0.27 -1.30 5.58
C ASN A 83 -0.18 -0.81 4.13
N TRP A 84 -1.26 -0.99 3.36
CA TRP A 84 -1.35 -0.59 1.95
C TRP A 84 -0.98 0.88 1.73
N ASN A 85 -1.31 1.72 2.71
CA ASN A 85 -1.08 3.15 2.69
C ASN A 85 0.37 3.55 3.09
N GLY A 86 1.22 2.61 3.53
CA GLY A 86 2.54 2.92 4.11
C GLY A 86 3.73 2.85 3.16
N LEU A 87 3.51 2.85 1.83
CA LEU A 87 4.56 2.67 0.81
C LEU A 87 5.26 3.99 0.46
N TYR A 88 6.03 4.50 1.42
CA TYR A 88 6.77 5.76 1.28
C TYR A 88 8.25 5.63 1.64
N ARG A 89 9.02 6.64 1.30
CA ARG A 89 10.33 6.92 1.87
C ARG A 89 10.31 8.29 2.54
N GLU A 90 11.34 8.60 3.32
CA GLU A 90 11.54 9.94 3.89
C GLU A 90 12.94 10.46 3.52
N ASN A 91 13.09 11.79 3.54
CA ASN A 91 14.38 12.47 3.32
C ASN A 91 15.02 12.13 1.97
N VAL A 92 14.21 12.05 0.90
CA VAL A 92 14.69 11.74 -0.46
C VAL A 92 15.25 12.98 -1.17
N GLY A 93 14.80 14.17 -0.79
CA GLY A 93 15.25 15.45 -1.35
C GLY A 93 14.99 15.57 -2.85
N GLY A 94 13.89 14.97 -3.34
CA GLY A 94 13.53 14.94 -4.75
C GLY A 94 14.41 14.05 -5.65
N ASN A 95 15.48 13.44 -5.12
CA ASN A 95 16.35 12.55 -5.90
C ASN A 95 15.84 11.11 -5.90
N HIS A 96 14.65 10.92 -6.48
CA HIS A 96 13.93 9.63 -6.50
C HIS A 96 14.77 8.50 -7.10
N ARG A 97 15.48 8.76 -8.21
CA ARG A 97 16.31 7.76 -8.90
C ARG A 97 17.48 7.25 -8.06
N ALA A 98 18.07 8.11 -7.23
CA ALA A 98 19.13 7.69 -6.32
C ALA A 98 18.59 6.90 -5.12
N ALA A 99 17.38 7.22 -4.66
CA ALA A 99 16.76 6.57 -3.51
C ALA A 99 16.09 5.23 -3.85
N VAL A 100 15.69 5.03 -5.11
CA VAL A 100 14.95 3.87 -5.60
C VAL A 100 15.72 3.27 -6.78
N PRO A 101 16.52 2.21 -6.58
CA PRO A 101 17.24 1.54 -7.67
C PRO A 101 16.31 0.83 -8.67
N ASP A 102 16.83 0.56 -9.87
CA ASP A 102 16.16 -0.33 -10.85
C ASP A 102 15.84 -1.70 -10.23
N GLY A 103 14.73 -2.29 -10.64
CA GLY A 103 14.19 -3.53 -10.06
C GLY A 103 13.58 -3.37 -8.66
N GLN A 104 13.58 -2.15 -8.09
CA GLN A 104 13.01 -1.87 -6.76
C GLN A 104 11.99 -0.73 -6.78
N LEU A 105 11.46 -0.40 -7.96
CA LEU A 105 10.56 0.74 -8.11
C LEU A 105 9.26 0.54 -7.34
N CYS A 106 8.70 -0.67 -7.38
CA CYS A 106 7.41 -0.98 -6.78
C CYS A 106 7.47 -1.23 -5.26
N SER A 107 8.65 -1.52 -4.71
CA SER A 107 8.90 -1.52 -3.26
C SER A 107 9.49 -0.22 -2.73
N ALA A 108 9.62 0.81 -3.57
CA ALA A 108 10.30 2.06 -3.26
C ALA A 108 11.73 1.88 -2.71
N GLY A 109 12.56 1.04 -3.34
CA GLY A 109 13.92 0.79 -2.88
C GLY A 109 13.94 -0.01 -1.58
N LEU A 110 13.12 -1.06 -1.48
CA LEU A 110 12.96 -1.92 -0.30
C LEU A 110 12.65 -1.13 0.98
N THR A 111 11.77 -0.13 0.87
CA THR A 111 11.42 0.73 2.00
C THR A 111 10.79 -0.05 3.15
N GLN A 112 10.73 0.57 4.33
CA GLN A 112 10.13 -0.02 5.54
C GLN A 112 10.70 -1.40 5.89
N ASN A 113 12.03 -1.53 5.85
CA ASN A 113 12.76 -2.78 6.10
C ASN A 113 12.36 -3.92 5.16
N GLY A 114 12.05 -3.60 3.89
CA GLY A 114 11.70 -4.60 2.87
C GLY A 114 10.27 -5.12 2.94
N ARG A 115 9.38 -4.50 3.74
CA ARG A 115 7.96 -4.91 3.84
C ARG A 115 7.31 -5.10 2.47
N TYR A 116 7.59 -4.20 1.53
CA TYR A 116 6.97 -4.19 0.20
C TYR A 116 7.81 -4.90 -0.88
N ALA A 117 8.85 -5.66 -0.52
CA ALA A 117 9.75 -6.31 -1.49
C ALA A 117 9.01 -7.20 -2.49
N ALA A 118 7.94 -7.88 -2.06
CA ALA A 118 7.14 -8.72 -2.94
C ALA A 118 6.40 -7.96 -4.04
N MET A 119 6.31 -6.62 -3.95
CA MET A 119 5.77 -5.77 -5.02
C MET A 119 6.71 -5.67 -6.22
N ASP A 120 7.99 -6.01 -6.07
CA ASP A 120 8.97 -6.01 -7.18
C ASP A 120 8.96 -7.32 -7.98
N THR A 121 8.26 -8.36 -7.51
CA THR A 121 8.18 -9.65 -8.21
C THR A 121 7.64 -9.47 -9.63
N VAL A 122 8.38 -9.94 -10.62
CA VAL A 122 7.96 -9.94 -12.03
C VAL A 122 6.95 -11.07 -12.27
N GLY A 123 5.86 -10.76 -12.96
CA GLY A 123 4.84 -11.75 -13.32
C GLY A 123 3.49 -11.12 -13.65
N ASP A 124 2.47 -11.97 -13.77
CA ASP A 124 1.15 -11.58 -14.26
C ASP A 124 0.29 -10.94 -13.16
N TRP A 125 0.64 -9.72 -12.75
CA TRP A 125 -0.16 -8.94 -11.80
C TRP A 125 -1.51 -8.56 -12.42
N VAL A 126 -2.60 -8.70 -11.67
CA VAL A 126 -3.94 -8.31 -12.15
C VAL A 126 -3.92 -6.85 -12.61
N ALA A 127 -4.26 -6.65 -13.88
CA ALA A 127 -4.23 -5.35 -14.53
C ALA A 127 -5.64 -4.81 -14.76
N LYS A 128 -5.84 -3.49 -14.55
CA LYS A 128 -7.09 -2.81 -14.88
C LYS A 128 -7.09 -2.37 -16.34
N ASP A 129 -8.17 -2.65 -17.06
CA ASP A 129 -8.39 -2.09 -18.40
C ASP A 129 -8.64 -0.58 -18.31
N ILE A 130 -7.85 0.21 -19.06
CA ILE A 130 -7.98 1.67 -19.15
C ILE A 130 -7.83 2.17 -20.59
N ALA A 131 -8.24 3.41 -20.85
CA ALA A 131 -8.00 4.13 -22.10
C ALA A 131 -6.64 4.87 -22.08
N ASN A 132 -6.13 5.31 -23.23
CA ASN A 132 -4.90 6.13 -23.28
C ASN A 132 -5.02 7.46 -22.52
N ASP A 133 -6.20 8.07 -22.51
CA ASP A 133 -6.54 9.15 -21.59
C ASP A 133 -7.18 8.54 -20.34
N PHE A 134 -6.56 8.76 -19.19
CA PHE A 134 -6.96 8.13 -17.93
C PHE A 134 -6.77 9.08 -16.75
N THR A 135 -7.38 8.71 -15.62
CA THR A 135 -7.26 9.44 -14.36
C THR A 135 -6.62 8.50 -13.34
N VAL A 136 -5.59 8.97 -12.65
CA VAL A 136 -5.07 8.34 -11.43
C VAL A 136 -5.73 8.99 -10.22
N LYS A 137 -6.41 8.19 -9.41
CA LYS A 137 -6.96 8.57 -8.11
C LYS A 137 -5.98 8.17 -7.01
N VAL A 138 -5.41 9.16 -6.34
CA VAL A 138 -4.58 8.96 -5.15
C VAL A 138 -5.37 9.37 -3.92
N HIS A 139 -5.64 8.40 -3.05
CA HIS A 139 -6.33 8.60 -1.80
C HIS A 139 -5.35 8.94 -0.68
N ASP A 140 -5.70 9.90 0.16
CA ASP A 140 -4.94 10.41 1.30
C ASP A 140 -5.85 10.50 2.53
N ALA A 141 -5.69 9.54 3.44
CA ALA A 141 -6.48 9.47 4.67
C ALA A 141 -6.15 10.60 5.66
N ALA A 142 -4.95 11.16 5.55
CA ALA A 142 -4.39 12.14 6.48
C ALA A 142 -4.48 13.59 5.99
N GLN A 143 -4.92 13.79 4.74
CA GLN A 143 -5.12 15.10 4.14
C GLN A 143 -3.83 15.95 4.12
N HIS A 144 -2.69 15.31 3.91
CA HIS A 144 -1.37 15.93 3.80
C HIS A 144 -1.24 16.89 2.62
N GLY A 145 -2.02 16.68 1.56
CA GLY A 145 -1.83 17.39 0.29
C GLY A 145 -0.58 16.93 -0.45
N ALA A 146 -0.18 17.65 -1.50
CA ALA A 146 0.96 17.28 -2.32
C ALA A 146 1.76 18.52 -2.75
N ASP A 147 3.08 18.43 -2.73
CA ASP A 147 3.92 19.40 -3.45
C ASP A 147 3.83 19.15 -4.97
N TYR A 148 3.79 17.88 -5.37
CA TYR A 148 3.56 17.44 -6.74
C TYR A 148 3.20 15.95 -6.81
N PHE A 149 2.64 15.57 -7.96
CA PHE A 149 2.58 14.19 -8.43
C PHE A 149 3.38 14.07 -9.73
N LEU A 150 4.12 12.97 -9.85
CA LEU A 150 4.72 12.54 -11.11
C LEU A 150 4.08 11.21 -11.51
N VAL A 151 3.44 11.17 -12.68
CA VAL A 151 2.89 9.93 -13.23
C VAL A 151 3.72 9.53 -14.42
N TYR A 152 4.29 8.34 -14.32
CA TYR A 152 5.03 7.68 -15.38
C TYR A 152 4.23 6.49 -15.91
N VAL A 153 4.47 6.14 -17.16
CA VAL A 153 3.96 4.90 -17.76
C VAL A 153 5.11 4.19 -18.46
N THR A 154 5.15 2.86 -18.38
CA THR A 154 6.13 2.08 -19.14
C THR A 154 6.03 2.36 -20.64
N LYS A 155 7.17 2.36 -21.33
CA LYS A 155 7.26 2.56 -22.78
C LYS A 155 6.62 1.39 -23.52
N GLN A 156 6.08 1.65 -24.71
CA GLN A 156 5.58 0.58 -25.57
C GLN A 156 6.71 -0.42 -25.87
N GLY A 157 6.41 -1.71 -25.68
CA GLY A 157 7.35 -2.81 -25.90
C GLY A 157 7.96 -3.38 -24.62
N PHE A 158 7.82 -2.71 -23.47
CA PHE A 158 8.14 -3.29 -22.16
C PHE A 158 7.06 -4.30 -21.76
N ASP A 159 7.45 -5.50 -21.36
CA ASP A 159 6.57 -6.56 -20.87
C ASP A 159 6.69 -6.72 -19.34
N PRO A 160 5.74 -6.16 -18.55
CA PRO A 160 5.79 -6.24 -17.09
C PRO A 160 5.63 -7.66 -16.54
N THR A 161 5.24 -8.63 -17.37
CA THR A 161 5.07 -10.02 -16.96
C THR A 161 6.37 -10.83 -17.04
N THR A 162 7.39 -10.32 -17.73
CA THR A 162 8.67 -11.01 -17.93
C THR A 162 9.90 -10.14 -17.68
N GLU A 163 9.77 -8.82 -17.59
CA GLU A 163 10.85 -7.87 -17.41
C GLU A 163 10.81 -7.18 -16.04
N GLU A 164 11.99 -6.98 -15.43
CA GLU A 164 12.14 -6.18 -14.21
C GLU A 164 12.01 -4.70 -14.55
N LEU A 165 11.18 -3.96 -13.81
CA LEU A 165 10.95 -2.54 -14.05
C LEU A 165 12.19 -1.72 -13.65
N GLY A 166 12.70 -0.87 -14.55
CA GLY A 166 13.72 0.14 -14.29
C GLY A 166 13.27 1.55 -14.70
N TRP A 167 14.06 2.56 -14.32
CA TRP A 167 13.78 3.95 -14.66
C TRP A 167 13.84 4.23 -16.16
N ASP A 168 14.67 3.51 -16.90
CA ASP A 168 14.80 3.65 -18.35
C ASP A 168 13.62 3.05 -19.11
N ASP A 169 12.75 2.27 -18.46
CA ASP A 169 11.51 1.75 -19.05
C ASP A 169 10.37 2.75 -18.95
N LEU A 170 10.50 3.80 -18.14
CA LEU A 170 9.44 4.76 -17.84
C LEU A 170 9.51 6.01 -18.73
N GLU A 171 8.33 6.54 -19.09
CA GLU A 171 8.15 7.87 -19.65
C GLU A 171 7.24 8.69 -18.72
N LEU A 172 7.64 9.93 -18.41
CA LEU A 172 6.83 10.86 -17.64
C LEU A 172 5.68 11.35 -18.52
N VAL A 173 4.44 11.04 -18.15
CA VAL A 173 3.23 11.44 -18.88
C VAL A 173 2.50 12.59 -18.21
N ARG A 174 2.73 12.81 -16.91
CA ARG A 174 2.12 13.91 -16.15
C ARG A 174 3.02 14.37 -15.00
N GLU A 175 3.15 15.67 -14.87
CA GLU A 175 3.64 16.36 -13.68
C GLU A 175 2.58 17.39 -13.26
N THR A 176 2.25 17.44 -11.97
CA THR A 176 1.30 18.41 -11.43
C THR A 176 2.00 19.53 -10.67
N GLY A 177 1.26 20.59 -10.37
CA GLY A 177 1.62 21.51 -9.28
C GLY A 177 1.19 20.95 -7.92
N ALA A 178 1.21 21.84 -6.93
CA ALA A 178 0.82 21.52 -5.56
C ALA A 178 -0.70 21.42 -5.38
N TYR A 179 -1.09 20.61 -4.41
CA TYR A 179 -2.45 20.44 -3.89
C TYR A 179 -2.41 20.78 -2.39
N ALA A 180 -3.33 21.63 -1.94
CA ALA A 180 -3.36 22.05 -0.54
C ALA A 180 -3.73 20.87 0.39
N PRO A 181 -3.31 20.89 1.67
CA PRO A 181 -3.83 19.94 2.66
C PRO A 181 -5.36 19.93 2.69
N GLY A 182 -5.97 18.74 2.58
CA GLY A 182 -7.42 18.54 2.48
C GLY A 182 -8.05 18.82 1.12
N GLU A 183 -7.26 19.13 0.09
CA GLU A 183 -7.74 19.22 -1.28
C GLU A 183 -8.03 17.83 -1.87
N GLY A 184 -9.16 17.69 -2.54
CA GLY A 184 -9.64 16.42 -3.11
C GLY A 184 -11.13 16.20 -2.79
N THR A 185 -11.61 15.00 -3.10
CA THR A 185 -12.98 14.58 -2.79
C THR A 185 -12.95 13.38 -1.85
N PRO A 186 -13.80 13.31 -0.81
CA PRO A 186 -13.98 12.09 -0.04
C PRO A 186 -14.36 10.90 -0.95
N GLU A 187 -13.97 9.70 -0.55
CA GLU A 187 -14.44 8.45 -1.15
C GLU A 187 -15.47 7.83 -0.23
N ASP A 188 -16.69 7.67 -0.72
CA ASP A 188 -17.83 7.19 0.07
C ASP A 188 -18.09 5.68 -0.12
N ASP A 189 -17.44 5.03 -1.10
CA ASP A 189 -17.64 3.62 -1.42
C ASP A 189 -16.37 2.97 -2.05
N PRO A 190 -15.58 2.20 -1.28
CA PRO A 190 -15.68 2.07 0.18
C PRO A 190 -15.36 3.39 0.87
N GLU A 191 -15.94 3.63 2.05
CA GLU A 191 -15.52 4.74 2.92
C GLU A 191 -14.09 4.48 3.40
N LEU A 192 -13.14 5.25 2.88
CA LEU A 192 -11.72 5.16 3.26
C LEU A 192 -11.33 6.22 4.29
N GLY A 193 -12.15 7.26 4.47
CA GLY A 193 -11.86 8.43 5.28
C GLY A 193 -10.74 9.31 4.69
N GLY A 194 -10.89 10.63 4.71
CA GLY A 194 -9.90 11.54 4.12
C GLY A 194 -10.34 12.10 2.76
N VAL A 195 -9.39 12.30 1.84
CA VAL A 195 -9.64 12.89 0.52
C VAL A 195 -8.89 12.16 -0.59
N THR A 196 -9.43 12.20 -1.80
CA THR A 196 -8.80 11.65 -3.01
C THR A 196 -8.56 12.75 -4.03
N VAL A 197 -7.34 12.77 -4.56
CA VAL A 197 -6.94 13.64 -5.66
C VAL A 197 -7.05 12.87 -6.98
N SER A 198 -7.72 13.46 -7.97
CA SER A 198 -7.81 12.93 -9.33
C SER A 198 -6.79 13.62 -10.24
N ILE A 199 -5.95 12.83 -10.90
CA ILE A 199 -4.83 13.28 -11.72
C ILE A 199 -5.04 12.77 -13.14
N ASP A 200 -5.48 13.66 -14.03
CA ASP A 200 -5.64 13.32 -15.45
C ASP A 200 -4.28 13.25 -16.16
N ALA A 201 -4.08 12.18 -16.90
CA ALA A 201 -2.87 11.87 -17.66
C ALA A 201 -3.23 11.28 -19.04
N SER A 202 -2.26 11.32 -19.96
CA SER A 202 -2.41 10.74 -21.29
C SER A 202 -1.15 9.97 -21.68
N ALA A 203 -1.32 8.73 -22.13
CA ALA A 203 -0.25 7.85 -22.58
C ALA A 203 -0.51 7.42 -24.03
N GLU A 204 -0.56 8.38 -24.94
CA GLU A 204 -0.81 8.12 -26.36
C GLU A 204 0.14 7.04 -26.93
N GLY A 205 -0.44 6.14 -27.74
CA GLY A 205 0.28 5.07 -28.41
C GLY A 205 0.59 3.85 -27.54
N ARG A 206 0.17 3.83 -26.27
CA ARG A 206 0.26 2.64 -25.42
C ARG A 206 -0.84 1.65 -25.75
N THR A 207 -0.50 0.37 -25.82
CA THR A 207 -1.44 -0.73 -26.03
C THR A 207 -0.99 -1.96 -25.26
N GLY A 208 -1.95 -2.70 -24.70
CA GLY A 208 -1.65 -3.91 -23.95
C GLY A 208 -1.14 -3.62 -22.53
N ARG A 209 -0.31 -4.53 -22.01
CA ARG A 209 0.13 -4.52 -20.60
C ARG A 209 1.16 -3.44 -20.32
N HIS A 210 0.91 -2.67 -19.28
CA HIS A 210 1.77 -1.57 -18.82
C HIS A 210 1.74 -1.44 -17.30
N ILE A 211 2.70 -0.69 -16.76
CA ILE A 211 2.69 -0.22 -15.37
C ILE A 211 2.55 1.29 -15.39
N VAL A 212 1.59 1.82 -14.64
CA VAL A 212 1.53 3.22 -14.22
C VAL A 212 2.32 3.34 -12.93
N TYR A 213 3.34 4.20 -12.92
CA TYR A 213 4.16 4.46 -11.74
C TYR A 213 3.93 5.89 -11.26
N THR A 214 3.27 6.03 -10.11
CA THR A 214 2.92 7.33 -9.53
C THR A 214 3.83 7.63 -8.35
N ILE A 215 4.45 8.80 -8.38
CA ILE A 215 5.17 9.37 -7.24
C ILE A 215 4.32 10.50 -6.68
N TRP A 216 3.97 10.40 -5.40
CA TRP A 216 3.30 11.46 -4.66
C TRP A 216 4.28 12.04 -3.65
N GLN A 217 4.70 13.30 -3.85
CA GLN A 217 5.46 14.03 -2.84
C GLN A 217 4.47 14.73 -1.91
N ALA A 218 4.25 14.19 -0.71
CA ALA A 218 3.35 14.80 0.25
C ALA A 218 3.88 16.15 0.76
N ALA A 219 2.99 17.09 1.06
CA ALA A 219 3.39 18.48 1.39
C ALA A 219 3.77 18.68 2.87
N HIS A 220 3.44 17.73 3.75
CA HIS A 220 3.65 17.88 5.19
C HIS A 220 5.12 17.68 5.61
N LEU A 221 5.88 16.84 4.89
CA LEU A 221 7.28 16.48 5.11
C LEU A 221 7.93 16.04 3.79
N ASP A 222 9.26 15.90 3.76
CA ASP A 222 9.95 15.20 2.67
C ASP A 222 9.64 13.70 2.75
N GLN A 223 8.46 13.33 2.27
CA GLN A 223 7.92 11.98 2.33
C GLN A 223 7.24 11.61 0.99
N PRO A 224 8.01 11.14 -0.01
CA PRO A 224 7.44 10.63 -1.24
C PRO A 224 6.91 9.20 -1.11
N TYR A 225 5.76 8.95 -1.74
CA TYR A 225 5.15 7.64 -1.95
C TYR A 225 5.39 7.16 -3.37
N TYR A 226 5.49 5.85 -3.56
CA TYR A 226 5.82 5.24 -4.85
C TYR A 226 4.86 4.10 -5.16
N LEU A 227 4.06 4.25 -6.21
CA LEU A 227 2.83 3.48 -6.38
C LEU A 227 2.82 2.87 -7.78
N CYS A 228 3.05 1.55 -7.87
CA CYS A 228 2.90 0.80 -9.12
C CYS A 228 1.46 0.30 -9.25
N SER A 229 0.80 0.63 -10.36
CA SER A 229 -0.51 0.09 -10.74
C SER A 229 -0.40 -0.61 -12.09
N ASP A 230 -0.74 -1.90 -12.14
CA ASP A 230 -0.74 -2.68 -13.38
C ASP A 230 -2.01 -2.38 -14.18
N VAL A 231 -1.83 -2.09 -15.46
CA VAL A 231 -2.91 -1.67 -16.35
C VAL A 231 -2.81 -2.35 -17.71
N ASN A 232 -3.94 -2.37 -18.42
CA ASN A 232 -4.03 -2.81 -19.80
C ASN A 232 -4.67 -1.69 -20.64
N PHE A 233 -3.90 -1.08 -21.53
CA PHE A 233 -4.41 -0.04 -22.43
C PHE A 233 -5.20 -0.68 -23.57
N THR A 234 -6.48 -0.28 -23.69
CA THR A 234 -7.46 -0.92 -24.59
C THR A 234 -7.70 -0.21 -25.91
N GLY A 235 -7.08 0.95 -26.16
CA GLY A 235 -7.21 1.71 -27.41
C GLY A 235 -6.43 3.01 -27.41
#